data_AF-A0A3N4I1G4-F1
#
_entry.id   AF-A0A3N4I1G4-F1
#
_cell.length_a   1.000
_cell.length_b   1.000
_cell.length_c   1.000
_cell.angle_alpha   90.00
_cell.angle_beta   90.00
_cell.angle_gamma   90.00
#
_symmetry.space_group_name_H-M   'P 1'
#
loop_
_entity.id
_entity.type
_entity.pdbx_description
1 polymer ?
#
loop_
_entity_poly.entity_id
_entity_poly.type
_entity_poly.pdbx_seq_one_letter_code
_entity_poly.pdbx_strand_id
1 'polypeptide(L)' 'DNSYKGGAGGFGDKASADLIVTRGKGFTKEKNKKKRGSYRGGSITDEVKSFKFED' A
#
# COMPACT_ATOMS: atom_id res chain seq x y z
N ASP A 1 -20.39 6.40 5.33
CA ASP A 1 -19.39 7.23 6.04
C ASP A 1 -17.99 6.73 5.69
N ASN A 2 -16.96 7.58 5.70
CA ASN A 2 -15.57 7.16 5.43
C ASN A 2 -14.78 7.08 6.75
N SER A 3 -15.38 6.47 7.78
CA SER A 3 -14.76 6.38 9.10
C SER A 3 -13.72 5.25 9.13
N TYR A 4 -12.53 5.53 9.66
CA TYR A 4 -11.47 4.55 9.91
C TYR A 4 -11.34 4.35 11.42
N LYS A 5 -11.33 3.10 11.88
CA LYS A 5 -11.27 2.70 13.28
C LYS A 5 -10.11 1.71 13.52
N GLY A 6 -8.95 1.96 12.91
CA GLY A 6 -7.77 1.09 13.06
C GLY A 6 -6.76 1.61 14.09
N GLY A 7 -5.80 0.76 14.42
CA GLY A 7 -4.78 1.03 15.44
C GLY A 7 -3.70 2.01 14.96
N ALA A 8 -3.38 2.97 15.84
CA ALA A 8 -2.49 4.10 15.57
C ALA A 8 -1.08 3.69 15.10
N GLY A 9 -0.61 4.33 14.03
CA GLY A 9 0.73 4.21 13.46
C GLY A 9 0.85 3.26 12.26
N GLY A 10 -0.24 2.60 11.88
CA GLY A 10 -0.24 1.62 10.80
C GLY A 10 -0.33 2.22 9.39
N PHE A 11 -0.17 1.36 8.39
CA PHE A 11 -0.42 1.73 6.98
C PHE A 11 -1.87 2.22 6.77
N GLY A 12 -2.82 1.68 7.54
CA GLY A 12 -4.22 2.07 7.47
C GLY A 12 -4.50 3.49 7.96
N ASP A 13 -3.81 3.98 9.00
CA ASP A 13 -3.93 5.39 9.44
C ASP A 13 -3.43 6.35 8.37
N LYS A 14 -2.28 6.05 7.78
CA LYS A 14 -1.69 6.86 6.70
C LYS A 14 -2.64 6.92 5.50
N ALA A 15 -3.18 5.76 5.12
CA ALA A 15 -4.16 5.68 4.04
C ALA A 15 -5.47 6.42 4.39
N SER A 16 -5.92 6.38 5.65
CA SER A 16 -7.10 7.11 6.09
C SER A 16 -6.90 8.62 6.04
N ALA A 17 -5.80 9.12 6.61
CA ALA A 17 -5.44 10.54 6.58
C ALA A 17 -5.38 11.09 5.15
N ASP A 18 -4.89 10.28 4.21
CA ASP A 18 -4.77 10.64 2.81
C ASP A 18 -6.09 10.64 2.03
N LEU A 19 -6.99 9.69 2.32
CA LEU A 19 -8.18 9.45 1.51
C LEU A 19 -9.44 10.10 2.11
N ILE A 20 -9.42 10.50 3.37
CA ILE A 20 -10.58 11.10 4.06
C ILE A 20 -11.02 12.45 3.46
N VAL A 21 -10.09 13.18 2.84
CA VAL A 21 -10.34 14.48 2.20
C VAL A 21 -11.16 14.38 0.91
N THR A 22 -11.25 13.19 0.30
CA THR A 22 -11.98 12.98 -0.96
C THR A 22 -13.23 12.12 -0.75
N ARG A 23 -14.29 12.40 -1.51
CA ARG A 23 -15.55 11.63 -1.49
C ARG A 23 -16.03 11.31 -2.91
N GLY A 24 -16.91 10.31 -3.03
CA GLY A 24 -17.57 9.95 -4.30
C GLY A 24 -16.59 9.60 -5.43
N LYS A 25 -16.84 10.12 -6.65
CA LYS A 25 -16.00 9.85 -7.83
C LYS A 25 -14.56 10.38 -7.69
N GLY A 26 -14.32 11.39 -6.85
CA GLY A 26 -12.99 11.91 -6.55
C GLY A 26 -12.16 10.92 -5.73
N PHE A 27 -12.81 10.22 -4.78
CA PHE A 27 -12.17 9.20 -3.95
C PHE A 27 -11.60 8.04 -4.78
N THR A 28 -12.37 7.55 -5.75
CA THR A 28 -11.92 6.46 -6.63
C THR A 28 -10.72 6.86 -7.47
N LYS A 29 -10.69 8.10 -7.99
CA LYS A 29 -9.55 8.63 -8.74
C LYS A 29 -8.31 8.77 -7.87
N GLU A 30 -8.44 9.36 -6.69
CA GLU A 30 -7.31 9.61 -5.77
C GLU A 30 -6.73 8.31 -5.22
N LYS A 31 -7.59 7.37 -4.80
CA LYS A 31 -7.19 6.01 -4.42
C LYS A 31 -6.41 5.31 -5.53
N ASN A 32 -6.91 5.36 -6.76
CA ASN A 32 -6.25 4.71 -7.90
C ASN A 32 -4.92 5.38 -8.26
N LYS A 33 -4.80 6.70 -8.11
CA LYS A 33 -3.55 7.44 -8.31
C LYS A 33 -2.50 7.04 -7.27
N LYS A 34 -2.85 7.01 -5.98
CA LYS A 34 -1.94 6.55 -4.91
C LYS A 34 -1.56 5.06 -5.03
N LYS A 35 -2.50 4.21 -5.47
CA LYS A 35 -2.24 2.79 -5.77
C LYS A 35 -1.24 2.61 -6.93
N ARG A 36 -1.35 3.42 -7.99
CA ARG A 36 -0.44 3.35 -9.15
C ARG A 36 0.93 3.99 -8.87
N GLY A 37 0.99 5.06 -8.09
CA GLY A 37 2.23 5.79 -7.81
C GLY A 37 3.21 5.11 -6.85
N SER A 38 2.76 4.08 -6.11
CA SER A 38 3.57 3.46 -5.05
C SER A 38 4.23 2.14 -5.47
N TYR A 39 3.92 1.60 -6.66
CA TYR A 39 4.64 0.43 -7.16
C TYR A 39 5.93 0.90 -7.84
N ARG A 40 6.97 1.09 -7.02
CA ARG A 40 8.32 1.42 -7.50
C ARG A 40 9.18 0.20 -7.76
N GLY A 41 8.69 -1.03 -7.53
CA GLY A 41 9.47 -2.26 -7.59
C GLY A 41 10.71 -2.13 -6.70
N GLY A 42 10.65 -2.64 -5.46
CA GLY A 42 11.84 -2.64 -4.61
C GLY A 42 13.06 -3.19 -5.36
N SER A 43 14.26 -2.78 -4.96
CA SER A 43 15.51 -3.25 -5.57
C SER A 43 15.46 -4.76 -5.77
N ILE A 44 15.54 -5.20 -7.03
CA ILE A 44 15.62 -6.62 -7.35
C ILE A 44 16.91 -7.11 -6.70
N THR A 45 16.76 -7.98 -5.71
CA THR A 45 17.89 -8.62 -5.05
C THR A 45 18.32 -9.78 -5.92
N ASP A 46 19.55 -9.76 -6.42
CA ASP A 46 20.14 -10.89 -7.16
C ASP A 46 20.59 -12.04 -6.22
N GLU A 47 20.12 -12.05 -4.98
CA GLU A 47 20.43 -13.09 -4.00
C GLU A 47 19.72 -14.40 -4.34
N VAL A 48 20.50 -15.47 -4.41
CA VAL A 48 19.99 -16.83 -4.59
C VAL A 48 19.56 -17.38 -3.23
N LYS A 49 18.25 -17.45 -2.97
CA LYS A 49 17.64 -18.03 -1.76
C LYS A 49 17.20 -19.48 -1.96
N SER A 50 17.93 -20.25 -2.77
CA SER A 50 17.67 -21.67 -2.93
C SER A 50 18.33 -22.47 -1.81
N PHE A 51 17.69 -23.57 -1.43
CA PHE A 51 18.25 -24.56 -0.54
C PHE A 51 18.58 -25.79 -1.39
N LYS A 52 19.77 -26.36 -1.21
CA LYS A 52 20.20 -27.55 -1.94
C LYS A 52 20.00 -28.76 -1.04
N PHE A 53 19.22 -29.73 -1.51
CA PHE A 53 19.07 -31.01 -0.81
C PHE A 53 20.36 -31.82 -0.98
N GLU A 54 20.79 -32.46 0.11
CA GLU A 54 21.67 -33.61 0.02
C GLU A 54 20.77 -34.82 -0.29
N ASP A 55 21.08 -35.52 -1.37
CA ASP A 55 20.33 -36.67 -1.88
C ASP A 55 20.32 -37.82 -0.86
#